data_AF-A0A2N5X5P0-F1
#
_entry.id   AF-A0A2N5X5P0-F1
#
_cell.length_a   1.000
_cell.length_b   1.000
_cell.length_c   1.000
_cell.angle_alpha   90.00
_cell.angle_beta   90.00
_cell.angle_gamma   90.00
#
_symmetry.space_group_name_H-M   'P 1'
#
loop_
_entity.id
_entity.type
_entity.pdbx_description
1 polymer ?
#
loop_
_entity_poly.entity_id
_entity_poly.type
_entity_poly.pdbx_seq_one_letter_code
_entity_poly.pdbx_strand_id
1 'polypeptide(L)' 'MKELLADLLEHLLQGLLGILLITWWLGGPAVTAIVWDQQDPKAAWQFLALWATATALYFLLRAAIRRLRRS' A
#
# COMPACT_ATOMS: atom_id res chain seq x y z
N MET A 1 24.24 -16.70 12.89
CA MET A 1 24.48 -16.20 11.51
C MET A 1 23.28 -16.37 10.58
N LYS A 2 22.68 -17.56 10.45
CA LYS A 2 21.51 -17.77 9.56
C LYS A 2 20.28 -16.95 9.95
N GLU A 3 19.98 -16.84 11.25
CA GLU A 3 18.86 -16.01 11.76
C GLU A 3 19.07 -14.52 11.49
N LEU A 4 20.27 -14.00 11.80
CA LEU A 4 20.67 -12.62 11.46
C LEU A 4 20.53 -12.31 9.97
N LEU A 5 20.86 -13.27 9.09
CA LEU A 5 20.70 -13.10 7.64
C LEU A 5 19.22 -13.07 7.23
N ALA A 6 18.39 -13.90 7.86
CA ALA A 6 16.96 -13.97 7.61
C ALA A 6 16.23 -12.69 8.05
N ASP A 7 16.56 -12.16 9.23
CA ASP A 7 15.99 -10.90 9.73
C ASP A 7 16.37 -9.72 8.84
N LEU A 8 17.62 -9.68 8.35
CA LEU A 8 18.08 -8.64 7.43
C LEU A 8 17.32 -8.70 6.09
N LEU A 9 17.12 -9.91 5.55
CA LEU A 9 16.33 -10.15 4.35
C LEU A 9 14.87 -9.77 4.54
N GLU A 10 14.27 -10.07 5.69
CA GLU A 10 12.90 -9.67 5.99
C GLU A 10 12.76 -8.14 6.01
N HIS A 11 13.68 -7.42 6.66
CA HIS A 11 13.68 -5.96 6.67
C HIS A 11 13.88 -5.38 5.27
N LEU A 12 14.78 -5.95 4.47
CA LEU A 12 15.02 -5.53 3.10
C LEU A 12 13.75 -5.71 2.23
N LEU A 13 13.10 -6.86 2.35
CA LEU A 13 11.85 -7.16 1.63
C LEU A 13 10.71 -6.25 2.07
N GLN A 14 10.57 -5.99 3.38
CA GLN A 14 9.58 -5.05 3.88
C GLN A 14 9.83 -3.62 3.37
N GLY A 15 11.09 -3.18 3.37
CA GLY A 15 11.50 -1.89 2.82
C GLY A 15 11.21 -1.76 1.33
N LEU A 16 11.57 -2.77 0.53
CA LEU A 16 11.27 -2.83 -0.89
C LEU A 16 9.76 -2.81 -1.15
N LEU A 17 8.99 -3.56 -0.37
CA LEU A 17 7.54 -3.56 -0.49
C LEU A 17 6.96 -2.18 -0.17
N GLY A 18 7.49 -1.49 0.85
CA GLY A 18 7.10 -0.11 1.19
C GLY A 18 7.39 0.87 0.06
N ILE A 19 8.60 0.83 -0.51
CA ILE A 19 8.97 1.67 -1.68
C ILE A 19 8.04 1.39 -2.85
N LEU A 20 7.80 0.12 -3.16
CA LEU A 20 6.95 -0.28 -4.28
C LEU A 20 5.50 0.21 -4.07
N LEU A 21 5.01 0.18 -2.83
CA LEU A 21 3.68 0.70 -2.48
C LEU A 21 3.59 2.22 -2.66
N ILE A 22 4.62 2.95 -2.24
CA ILE A 22 4.69 4.42 -2.38
C ILE A 22 4.76 4.79 -3.85
N THR A 23 5.65 4.15 -4.62
CA THR A 23 5.79 4.39 -6.06
C THR A 23 4.49 4.07 -6.81
N TRP A 24 3.80 3.00 -6.43
CA TRP A 24 2.48 2.66 -6.97
C TRP A 24 1.44 3.75 -6.68
N TRP A 25 1.41 4.26 -5.45
CA TRP A 25 0.53 5.35 -5.04
C TRP A 25 0.79 6.66 -5.81
N LEU A 26 2.06 6.99 -6.01
CA LEU A 26 2.47 8.19 -6.74
C LEU A 26 2.18 8.07 -8.24
N GLY A 27 2.43 6.91 -8.84
CA GLY A 27 2.31 6.72 -10.29
C GLY A 27 0.89 6.46 -10.79
N GLY A 28 0.05 5.81 -9.98
CA GLY A 28 -1.33 5.48 -10.37
C GLY A 28 -2.33 6.48 -9.77
N PRO A 29 -2.76 6.28 -8.51
CA PRO A 29 -3.85 7.04 -7.92
C PRO A 29 -3.62 8.54 -7.90
N ALA A 30 -2.41 8.99 -7.55
CA ALA A 30 -2.09 10.41 -7.49
C ALA A 30 -2.12 11.06 -8.88
N VAL A 31 -1.50 10.43 -9.91
CA VAL A 31 -1.56 10.93 -11.29
C VAL A 31 -3.00 10.98 -11.80
N THR A 32 -3.77 9.91 -11.61
CA THR A 32 -5.18 9.84 -12.03
C THR A 32 -6.01 10.92 -11.33
N ALA A 33 -5.78 11.15 -10.03
CA ALA A 33 -6.47 12.20 -9.29
C ALA A 33 -6.10 13.60 -9.79
N ILE A 34 -4.83 13.88 -10.10
CA ILE A 34 -4.39 15.17 -10.66
C ILE A 34 -5.06 15.44 -12.01
N VAL A 35 -5.18 14.42 -12.87
CA VAL A 35 -5.85 14.54 -14.16
C VAL A 35 -7.34 14.81 -13.99
N TRP A 36 -8.00 14.12 -13.06
CA TRP A 36 -9.43 14.33 -12.80
C TRP A 36 -9.74 15.63 -12.04
N ASP A 37 -8.83 16.12 -11.20
CA ASP A 37 -9.05 17.34 -10.41
C ASP A 37 -9.29 18.57 -11.29
N GLN A 38 -8.68 18.60 -12.48
CA GLN A 38 -8.91 19.67 -13.46
C GLN A 38 -10.34 19.67 -14.05
N GLN A 39 -11.05 18.54 -13.98
CA GLN A 39 -12.36 18.34 -14.61
C GLN A 39 -13.49 18.25 -13.56
N ASP A 40 -13.27 17.46 -12.51
CA ASP A 40 -14.17 17.27 -11.37
C ASP A 40 -13.35 16.97 -10.09
N PRO A 41 -13.04 17.99 -9.28
CA PRO A 41 -12.31 17.85 -8.03
C PRO A 41 -12.97 16.86 -7.06
N LYS A 42 -14.31 16.82 -7.03
CA LYS A 42 -15.03 15.95 -6.09
C LYS A 42 -14.81 14.49 -6.44
N ALA A 43 -14.87 14.14 -7.73
CA ALA A 43 -14.58 12.79 -8.21
C ALA A 43 -13.13 12.38 -7.91
N ALA A 44 -12.16 13.29 -8.08
CA ALA A 44 -10.75 13.02 -7.77
C ALA A 44 -10.55 12.65 -6.29
N TRP A 45 -11.15 13.42 -5.37
CA TRP A 45 -11.08 13.12 -3.93
C TRP A 45 -11.79 11.81 -3.55
N GLN A 46 -12.95 11.54 -4.14
CA GLN A 46 -13.68 10.27 -3.92
C GLN A 46 -12.86 9.07 -4.40
N PHE A 47 -12.20 9.19 -5.55
CA PHE A 47 -11.32 8.16 -6.09
C PHE A 47 -10.13 7.90 -5.15
N LEU A 48 -9.44 8.94 -4.68
CA LEU A 48 -8.34 8.80 -3.70
C LEU A 48 -8.82 8.14 -2.40
N ALA A 49 -9.98 8.53 -1.89
CA ALA A 49 -10.57 7.96 -0.68
C ALA A 49 -10.91 6.47 -0.85
N LEU A 50 -11.51 6.09 -1.98
CA LEU A 50 -11.78 4.70 -2.34
C LEU A 50 -10.49 3.89 -2.42
N TRP A 51 -9.45 4.44 -3.06
CA TRP A 51 -8.16 3.76 -3.20
C TRP A 51 -7.44 3.58 -1.86
N ALA A 52 -7.48 4.60 -0.99
CA ALA A 52 -6.98 4.54 0.38
C ALA A 52 -7.70 3.45 1.18
N THR A 53 -9.02 3.41 1.09
CA THR A 53 -9.85 2.42 1.78
C THR A 53 -9.53 1.00 1.31
N ALA A 54 -9.45 0.77 0.00
CA ALA A 54 -9.10 -0.54 -0.56
C ALA A 54 -7.70 -1.00 -0.10
N THR A 55 -6.72 -0.07 -0.13
CA THR A 55 -5.35 -0.35 0.35
C THR A 55 -5.36 -0.73 1.83
N ALA A 56 -6.04 0.06 2.68
CA ALA A 56 -6.14 -0.22 4.11
C ALA A 56 -6.81 -1.57 4.39
N LEU A 57 -7.92 -1.87 3.70
CA LEU A 57 -8.62 -3.16 3.83
C LEU A 57 -7.73 -4.34 3.45
N TYR A 58 -6.96 -4.23 2.37
CA TYR A 58 -5.99 -5.26 1.97
C TYR A 58 -4.97 -5.53 3.09
N PHE A 59 -4.39 -4.49 3.69
CA PHE A 59 -3.43 -4.65 4.78
C PHE A 59 -4.05 -5.20 6.05
N LEU A 60 -5.26 -4.75 6.41
CA LEU A 60 -6.01 -5.27 7.56
C LEU A 60 -6.33 -6.75 7.39
N LEU A 61 -6.85 -7.16 6.22
CA LEU A 61 -7.10 -8.57 5.90
C LEU A 61 -5.79 -9.37 5.95
N ARG A 62 -4.72 -8.86 5.35
CA ARG A 62 -3.41 -9.52 5.38
C ARG A 62 -2.86 -9.66 6.80
N ALA A 63 -3.09 -8.68 7.68
CA ALA A 63 -2.71 -8.73 9.08
C ALA A 63 -3.58 -9.74 9.85
N ALA A 64 -4.89 -9.72 9.64
CA ALA A 64 -5.84 -10.65 10.25
C ALA A 64 -5.52 -12.11 9.90
N ILE A 65 -5.24 -12.42 8.63
CA ILE A 65 -4.84 -13.76 8.17
C ILE A 65 -3.53 -14.19 8.83
N ARG A 66 -2.53 -13.29 8.90
CA ARG A 66 -1.26 -13.60 9.57
C ARG A 66 -1.44 -13.84 11.06
N ARG A 67 -2.34 -13.11 11.72
CA ARG A 67 -2.68 -13.30 13.13
C ARG A 67 -3.38 -14.63 13.34
N LEU A 68 -4.38 -14.96 12.52
CA LEU A 68 -5.10 -16.24 12.57
C LEU A 68 -4.18 -17.44 12.34
N ARG A 69 -3.15 -17.33 11.48
CA ARG A 69 -2.18 -18.42 11.25
C ARG A 69 -1.19 -18.60 12.41
N ARG A 70 -1.02 -17.61 13.27
CA ARG A 70 -0.11 -17.65 14.44
C ARG A 70 -0.81 -18.07 15.74
N SER A 71 -2.14 -18.12 15.78
CA SER A 71 -2.95 -18.70 16.86
C SER A 71 -3.23 -20.17 16.61
#